data_AF-A0A168JP20-F1
#
_entry.id   AF-A0A168JP20-F1
#
_cell.length_a   1.000
_cell.length_b   1.000
_cell.length_c   1.000
_cell.angle_alpha   90.00
_cell.angle_beta   90.00
_cell.angle_gamma   90.00
#
_symmetry.space_group_name_H-M   'P 1'
#
loop_
_entity.id
_entity.type
_entity.pdbx_description
1 polymer ?
#
loop_
_entity_poly.entity_id
_entity_poly.type
_entity_poly.pdbx_seq_one_letter_code
_entity_poly.pdbx_strand_id
1 'polypeptide(L)'
;MRMKSRIMLFIMVAVLAFHFNVVLAFAGDAVIKKSLVEAFDEAVIVPYPYQGKAFIKGVKRDVYEDQQIVKRNSRIMVPIRLMSYLASEIEGGGSQWEAIWHAQKPKEVLLKNEKLHKTIQFTVNNKTMLVNNKPKVMDVAPQQVNGQIVLPLRSAAEALGAHIDWLDGLIVMSQEPINLQHPQTNAIKERILAELKDTRKPISYPNKSIDLLAKSGKKLYFVRTAYGEMDTTYTLFQRMEGESKETQISLPGKPILSNAKVVNDQLIFISLEKGEGTLYGYDLAKNLISKIAPIGPWDSREGWLGDVRYLDNEWYVILHTGDLTMGGESIYTVENGVLKELVSGKNFIACEKYETSLYVEDFNFMSESTRNIEMIDIKTGQATAIGQPDYTYGVYREITEEGTSFNYSRQSLYVKGDYLYTIGYKDSDPKDTSAVYKINLNDQSQTKLTDATKQFWLIEDKIYYIDAASGTLKLLDLVQGDVKTVVDQKVLNVRLQQGSFYYTVNVKANAYEAGVLYEYQIASGRNIKRSKHSVSTYYVGNSRTFYTTDGYEPGLYRINSDGSSTRLVTGNIRAVIVKEDGVAYTLTYESGIYTVK
;
A
#
# COMPACT_ATOMS: atom_id res chain seq x y z
N MET A 1 0.74 5.53 -91.44
CA MET A 1 0.98 4.07 -91.49
C MET A 1 2.22 3.74 -90.65
N ARG A 2 2.07 2.91 -89.60
CA ARG A 2 3.05 2.16 -88.78
C ARG A 2 4.43 2.78 -88.39
N MET A 3 4.60 2.94 -87.06
CA MET A 3 5.55 2.24 -86.16
C MET A 3 7.07 2.28 -86.45
N LYS A 4 7.86 2.82 -85.50
CA LYS A 4 8.67 2.04 -84.54
C LYS A 4 9.46 2.92 -83.55
N SER A 5 9.48 2.41 -82.32
CA SER A 5 10.14 2.84 -81.08
C SER A 5 11.62 3.27 -81.20
N ARG A 6 12.00 4.31 -80.45
CA ARG A 6 13.34 4.51 -79.88
C ARG A 6 13.24 5.04 -78.45
N ILE A 7 13.83 4.30 -77.53
CA ILE A 7 14.06 4.63 -76.11
C ILE A 7 15.27 5.58 -76.05
N MET A 8 15.15 6.69 -75.33
CA MET A 8 16.25 7.64 -75.09
C MET A 8 16.44 7.84 -73.59
N LEU A 9 17.63 7.43 -73.14
CA LEU A 9 18.17 7.49 -71.79
C LEU A 9 18.53 8.96 -71.46
N PHE A 10 18.01 9.51 -70.37
CA PHE A 10 18.34 10.86 -69.92
C PHE A 10 19.28 10.83 -68.71
N ILE A 11 20.45 11.45 -68.91
CA ILE A 11 21.41 11.90 -67.90
C ILE A 11 20.81 13.12 -67.19
N MET A 12 20.87 13.18 -65.86
CA MET A 12 20.53 14.38 -65.11
C MET A 12 21.70 14.83 -64.25
N VAL A 13 22.15 16.05 -64.56
CA VAL A 13 23.24 16.82 -63.96
C VAL A 13 22.72 17.56 -62.71
N ALA A 14 23.59 17.65 -61.70
CA ALA A 14 23.37 18.32 -60.41
C ALA A 14 23.41 19.85 -60.50
N VAL A 15 22.57 20.55 -59.72
CA VAL A 15 22.87 21.87 -59.10
C VAL A 15 22.13 22.00 -57.76
N LEU A 16 22.85 22.60 -56.81
CA LEU A 16 22.64 22.87 -55.39
C LEU A 16 21.28 23.45 -54.96
N ALA A 17 20.79 22.99 -53.79
CA ALA A 17 20.01 23.78 -52.85
C ALA A 17 20.54 23.57 -51.42
N PHE A 18 20.89 24.68 -50.76
CA PHE A 18 21.40 24.76 -49.39
C PHE A 18 20.49 24.00 -48.41
N HIS A 19 21.02 22.93 -47.80
CA HIS A 19 20.44 22.35 -46.59
C HIS A 19 21.13 22.99 -45.39
N PHE A 20 20.39 23.81 -44.64
CA PHE A 20 20.75 24.11 -43.25
C PHE A 20 20.62 22.81 -42.46
N ASN A 21 21.73 22.07 -42.33
CA ASN A 21 21.86 21.06 -41.28
C ASN A 21 21.98 21.80 -39.95
N VAL A 22 20.84 22.17 -39.35
CA VAL A 22 20.78 22.30 -37.90
C VAL A 22 20.88 20.86 -37.39
N VAL A 23 22.10 20.46 -37.07
CA VAL A 23 22.31 19.34 -36.15
C VAL A 23 21.70 19.80 -34.83
N LEU A 24 20.44 19.44 -34.60
CA LEU A 24 19.93 19.35 -33.23
C LEU A 24 20.85 18.35 -32.55
N ALA A 25 21.78 18.85 -31.75
CA ALA A 25 22.43 18.06 -30.74
C ALA A 25 21.29 17.49 -29.89
N PHE A 26 20.97 16.22 -30.12
CA PHE A 26 20.31 15.42 -29.10
C PHE A 26 21.21 15.55 -27.87
N ALA A 27 20.73 16.27 -26.87
CA ALA A 27 21.29 16.21 -25.54
C ALA A 27 21.30 14.72 -25.21
N GLY A 28 22.49 14.10 -25.28
CA GLY A 28 22.68 12.74 -24.85
C GLY A 28 22.11 12.61 -23.45
N ASP A 29 21.40 11.52 -23.19
CA ASP A 29 20.85 11.20 -21.89
C ASP A 29 21.86 11.55 -20.81
N ALA A 30 21.65 12.71 -20.18
CA ALA A 30 22.36 13.05 -18.97
C ALA A 30 21.83 12.04 -17.98
N VAL A 31 22.57 10.95 -17.75
CA VAL A 31 22.32 10.02 -16.67
C VAL A 31 22.15 10.88 -15.43
N ILE A 32 20.91 11.06 -14.98
CA ILE A 32 20.61 11.89 -13.82
C ILE A 32 21.32 11.20 -12.67
N LYS A 33 22.45 11.77 -12.25
CA LYS A 33 23.25 11.21 -11.17
C LYS A 33 22.39 11.28 -9.91
N LYS A 34 22.06 10.12 -9.35
CA LYS A 34 21.27 10.01 -8.12
C LYS A 34 21.86 10.95 -7.06
N SER A 35 20.99 11.66 -6.35
CA SER A 35 21.39 12.46 -5.20
C SER A 35 21.97 11.55 -4.11
N LEU A 36 22.76 12.12 -3.19
CA LEU A 36 23.32 11.33 -2.09
C LEU A 36 22.22 10.66 -1.25
N VAL A 37 21.11 11.37 -1.01
CA VAL A 37 19.98 10.83 -0.24
C VAL A 37 19.35 9.64 -0.96
N GLU A 38 19.10 9.74 -2.26
CA GLU A 38 18.58 8.63 -3.06
C GLU A 38 19.52 7.42 -3.05
N ALA A 39 20.84 7.64 -3.10
CA ALA A 39 21.81 6.55 -3.03
C ALA A 39 21.77 5.82 -1.67
N PHE A 40 21.59 6.56 -0.56
CA PHE A 40 21.38 5.99 0.77
C PHE A 40 20.01 5.28 0.89
N ASP A 41 18.96 5.87 0.30
CA ASP A 41 17.60 5.33 0.29
C ASP A 41 17.50 4.03 -0.54
N GLU A 42 18.45 3.72 -1.40
CA GLU A 42 18.51 2.43 -2.11
C GLU A 42 19.41 1.39 -1.42
N ALA A 43 20.17 1.79 -0.40
CA ALA A 43 21.09 0.93 0.30
C ALA A 43 20.41 0.05 1.36
N VAL A 44 21.11 -1.02 1.72
CA VAL A 44 20.87 -1.79 2.94
C VAL A 44 21.96 -1.42 3.94
N ILE A 45 21.56 -0.90 5.10
CA ILE A 45 22.45 -0.31 6.09
C ILE A 45 22.24 -0.97 7.44
N VAL A 46 23.29 -1.62 7.95
CA VAL A 46 23.26 -2.45 9.15
C VAL A 46 24.29 -1.93 10.16
N PRO A 47 23.97 -1.83 11.46
CA PRO A 47 24.94 -1.39 12.45
C PRO A 47 25.89 -2.53 12.82
N TYR A 48 27.10 -2.18 13.25
CA TYR A 48 28.02 -3.07 13.94
C TYR A 48 28.44 -2.45 15.28
N PRO A 49 28.18 -3.11 16.43
CA PRO A 49 27.54 -4.42 16.57
C PRO A 49 26.09 -4.43 16.09
N TYR A 50 25.66 -5.55 15.54
CA TYR A 50 24.29 -5.75 15.04
C TYR A 50 23.28 -5.84 16.18
N GLN A 51 22.13 -5.20 16.02
CA GLN A 51 21.10 -5.07 17.07
C GLN A 51 19.70 -5.50 16.60
N GLY A 52 19.61 -6.33 15.56
CA GLY A 52 18.31 -6.81 15.05
C GLY A 52 17.54 -5.76 14.23
N LYS A 53 18.20 -4.67 13.81
CA LYS A 53 17.61 -3.61 12.99
C LYS A 53 18.53 -3.22 11.86
N ALA A 54 17.92 -2.78 10.77
CA ALA A 54 18.60 -2.23 9.60
C ALA A 54 17.75 -1.11 8.99
N PHE A 55 18.39 -0.24 8.21
CA PHE A 55 17.67 0.52 7.19
C PHE A 55 17.72 -0.27 5.90
N ILE A 56 16.55 -0.54 5.34
CA ILE A 56 16.38 -1.22 4.06
C ILE A 56 15.54 -0.31 3.21
N LYS A 57 16.08 0.10 2.07
CA LYS A 57 15.40 1.00 1.14
C LYS A 57 14.94 2.31 1.81
N GLY A 58 15.84 2.91 2.59
CA GLY A 58 15.57 4.12 3.37
C GLY A 58 14.62 3.94 4.56
N VAL A 59 14.07 2.75 4.80
CA VAL A 59 13.09 2.47 5.88
C VAL A 59 13.72 1.64 6.99
N LYS A 60 13.51 2.06 8.25
CA LYS A 60 13.92 1.30 9.44
C LYS A 60 13.08 0.04 9.56
N ARG A 61 13.74 -1.11 9.64
CA ARG A 61 13.11 -2.43 9.75
C ARG A 61 13.73 -3.21 10.89
N ASP A 62 12.89 -3.95 11.61
CA ASP A 62 13.35 -5.06 12.43
C ASP A 62 13.68 -6.24 11.52
N VAL A 63 14.85 -6.81 11.72
CA VAL A 63 15.36 -7.94 10.94
C VAL A 63 15.37 -9.13 11.89
N TYR A 64 14.33 -9.96 11.74
CA TYR A 64 14.04 -11.07 12.63
C TYR A 64 14.97 -12.23 12.35
N GLU A 65 15.89 -12.47 13.27
CA GLU A 65 16.58 -13.74 13.58
C GLU A 65 17.66 -13.39 14.64
N ASP A 66 17.95 -14.30 15.59
CA ASP A 66 19.08 -14.13 16.53
C ASP A 66 20.42 -14.36 15.79
N GLN A 67 20.74 -13.45 14.86
CA GLN A 67 21.95 -13.49 14.05
C GLN A 67 23.04 -12.70 14.74
N GLN A 68 24.25 -13.24 14.77
CA GLN A 68 25.40 -12.54 15.32
C GLN A 68 26.39 -12.19 14.21
N ILE A 69 26.50 -10.90 13.90
CA ILE A 69 27.64 -10.40 13.13
C ILE A 69 28.85 -10.38 14.06
N VAL A 70 29.89 -11.14 13.71
CA VAL A 70 31.09 -11.28 14.56
C VAL A 70 32.32 -10.73 13.86
N LYS A 71 33.29 -10.22 14.63
CA LYS A 71 34.62 -9.86 14.10
C LYS A 71 35.60 -10.99 14.38
N ARG A 72 36.32 -11.44 13.35
CA ARG A 72 37.35 -12.48 13.41
C ARG A 72 38.50 -12.07 12.51
N ASN A 73 39.74 -12.13 13.00
CA ASN A 73 40.94 -11.77 12.23
C ASN A 73 40.82 -10.41 11.51
N SER A 74 40.31 -9.40 12.21
CA SER A 74 40.05 -8.05 11.64
C SER A 74 39.10 -8.02 10.43
N ARG A 75 38.24 -9.03 10.29
CA ARG A 75 37.15 -9.11 9.31
C ARG A 75 35.81 -9.26 9.97
N ILE A 76 34.80 -8.66 9.34
CA ILE A 76 33.40 -8.83 9.70
C ILE A 76 32.91 -10.13 9.05
N MET A 77 32.33 -11.00 9.87
CA MET A 77 31.74 -12.26 9.46
C MET A 77 30.24 -12.19 9.69
N VAL A 78 29.46 -12.52 8.66
CA VAL A 78 27.99 -12.43 8.66
C VAL A 78 27.41 -13.82 8.46
N PRO A 79 26.44 -14.25 9.28
CA PRO A 79 25.73 -15.51 9.05
C PRO A 79 25.14 -15.60 7.64
N ILE A 80 25.18 -16.78 7.03
CA ILE A 80 24.71 -16.95 5.65
C ILE A 80 23.25 -16.52 5.45
N ARG A 81 22.34 -16.83 6.39
CA ARG A 81 20.92 -16.47 6.28
C ARG A 81 20.72 -14.97 6.28
N LEU A 82 21.38 -14.27 7.21
CA LEU A 82 21.39 -12.81 7.23
C LEU A 82 21.96 -12.26 5.91
N MET A 83 23.05 -12.82 5.40
CA MET A 83 23.63 -12.38 4.13
C MET A 83 22.65 -12.56 2.95
N SER A 84 21.94 -13.70 2.90
CA SER A 84 20.90 -14.00 1.91
C SER A 84 19.76 -12.99 1.95
N TYR A 85 19.29 -12.68 3.16
CA TYR A 85 18.24 -11.69 3.38
C TYR A 85 18.68 -10.30 2.92
N LEU A 86 19.82 -9.81 3.40
CA LEU A 86 20.34 -8.48 3.04
C LEU A 86 20.59 -8.36 1.53
N ALA A 87 21.10 -9.41 0.87
CA ALA A 87 21.32 -9.42 -0.57
C ALA A 87 20.00 -9.35 -1.36
N SER A 88 18.99 -10.08 -0.92
CA SER A 88 17.63 -10.03 -1.51
C SER A 88 17.00 -8.64 -1.40
N GLU A 89 17.37 -7.88 -0.36
CA GLU A 89 16.85 -6.53 -0.17
C GLU A 89 17.56 -5.47 -1.02
N ILE A 90 18.78 -5.72 -1.48
CA ILE A 90 19.51 -4.83 -2.40
C ILE A 90 19.05 -5.03 -3.83
N GLU A 91 18.71 -6.25 -4.22
CA GLU A 91 18.22 -6.56 -5.57
C GLU A 91 16.76 -6.12 -5.73
N GLY A 92 16.50 -5.19 -6.65
CA GLY A 92 15.14 -4.79 -6.99
C GLY A 92 14.41 -5.86 -7.82
N GLY A 93 13.08 -5.91 -7.74
CA GLY A 93 12.26 -6.65 -8.71
C GLY A 93 12.10 -8.15 -8.46
N GLY A 94 11.95 -8.58 -7.21
CA GLY A 94 11.50 -9.94 -6.86
C GLY A 94 12.55 -11.04 -6.96
N SER A 95 13.83 -10.69 -7.18
CA SER A 95 14.93 -11.65 -7.13
C SER A 95 15.29 -11.97 -5.68
N GLN A 96 15.11 -13.21 -5.26
CA GLN A 96 15.45 -13.65 -3.90
C GLN A 96 16.72 -14.50 -3.92
N TRP A 97 17.63 -14.21 -2.99
CA TRP A 97 18.73 -15.09 -2.65
C TRP A 97 18.27 -16.09 -1.61
N GLU A 98 18.46 -17.37 -1.93
CA GLU A 98 18.19 -18.50 -1.04
C GLU A 98 19.49 -18.98 -0.39
N ALA A 99 19.47 -19.16 0.94
CA ALA A 99 20.54 -19.81 1.69
C ALA A 99 20.24 -21.29 1.89
N ILE A 100 21.01 -22.14 1.21
CA ILE A 100 20.82 -23.59 1.19
C ILE A 100 21.93 -24.26 2.03
N TRP A 101 21.52 -25.15 2.92
CA TRP A 101 22.38 -26.02 3.71
C TRP A 101 21.84 -27.45 3.70
N HIS A 102 22.73 -28.44 3.58
CA HIS A 102 22.36 -29.86 3.57
C HIS A 102 23.05 -30.60 4.72
N ALA A 103 22.28 -31.39 5.46
CA ALA A 103 22.79 -32.16 6.61
C ALA A 103 23.89 -33.17 6.22
N GLN A 104 23.85 -33.70 4.99
CA GLN A 104 24.84 -34.64 4.47
C GLN A 104 26.19 -33.96 4.16
N LYS A 105 26.21 -32.64 3.98
CA LYS A 105 27.41 -31.84 3.73
C LYS A 105 27.46 -30.66 4.70
N PRO A 106 27.61 -30.91 6.01
CA PRO A 106 27.36 -29.91 7.05
C PRO A 106 28.34 -28.71 7.03
N LYS A 107 29.47 -28.85 6.33
CA LYS A 107 30.49 -27.80 6.15
C LYS A 107 30.33 -27.00 4.86
N GLU A 108 29.39 -27.36 4.00
CA GLU A 108 29.13 -26.69 2.72
C GLU A 108 27.81 -25.92 2.81
N VAL A 109 27.81 -24.70 2.31
CA VAL A 109 26.61 -23.87 2.18
C VAL A 109 26.59 -23.19 0.82
N LEU A 110 25.39 -22.92 0.33
CA LEU A 110 25.15 -22.35 -0.99
C LEU A 110 24.25 -21.12 -0.86
N LEU A 111 24.61 -20.05 -1.55
CA LEU A 111 23.70 -18.96 -1.91
C LEU A 111 23.24 -19.16 -3.35
N LYS A 112 21.94 -19.17 -3.61
CA LYS A 112 21.36 -19.37 -4.94
C LYS A 112 20.39 -18.26 -5.28
N ASN A 113 20.43 -17.79 -6.52
CA ASN A 113 19.44 -16.88 -7.09
C ASN A 113 19.03 -17.41 -8.47
N GLU A 114 17.77 -17.84 -8.58
CA GLU A 114 17.27 -18.50 -9.80
C GLU A 114 17.17 -17.53 -10.97
N LYS A 115 16.66 -16.32 -10.71
CA LYS A 115 16.46 -15.29 -11.73
C LYS A 115 17.77 -14.78 -12.32
N LEU A 116 18.82 -14.69 -11.49
CA LEU A 116 20.17 -14.33 -11.94
C LEU A 116 20.98 -15.53 -12.45
N HIS A 117 20.44 -16.75 -12.38
CA HIS A 117 21.17 -17.99 -12.68
C HIS A 117 22.54 -18.06 -11.98
N LYS A 118 22.56 -17.72 -10.69
CA LYS A 118 23.79 -17.51 -9.93
C LYS A 118 23.85 -18.39 -8.69
N THR A 119 25.00 -19.03 -8.49
CA THR A 119 25.29 -19.91 -7.36
C THR A 119 26.63 -19.53 -6.74
N ILE A 120 26.68 -19.50 -5.41
CA ILE A 120 27.90 -19.21 -4.65
C ILE A 120 28.04 -20.24 -3.54
N GLN A 121 28.99 -21.14 -3.68
CA GLN A 121 29.27 -22.19 -2.70
C GLN A 121 30.44 -21.81 -1.80
N PHE A 122 30.24 -21.97 -0.50
CA PHE A 122 31.25 -21.77 0.53
C PHE A 122 31.50 -23.07 1.28
N THR A 123 32.76 -23.32 1.64
CA THR A 123 33.15 -24.45 2.49
C THR A 123 33.86 -23.95 3.73
N VAL A 124 33.42 -24.39 4.91
CA VAL A 124 34.01 -24.03 6.20
C VAL A 124 35.51 -24.36 6.22
N ASN A 125 36.31 -23.41 6.70
CA ASN A 125 37.78 -23.47 6.75
C ASN A 125 38.49 -23.55 5.39
N ASN A 126 37.79 -23.35 4.27
CA ASN A 126 38.38 -23.22 2.95
C ASN A 126 38.36 -21.75 2.49
N LYS A 127 39.49 -21.22 2.05
CA LYS A 127 39.59 -19.87 1.48
C LYS A 127 39.11 -19.77 0.04
N THR A 128 38.80 -20.88 -0.61
CA THR A 128 38.28 -20.89 -1.98
C THR A 128 36.77 -21.08 -1.93
N MET A 129 36.03 -20.10 -2.46
CA MET A 129 34.60 -20.25 -2.77
C MET A 129 34.43 -20.58 -4.25
N LEU A 130 33.28 -21.13 -4.63
CA LEU A 130 32.93 -21.38 -6.02
C LEU A 130 31.78 -20.45 -6.42
N VAL A 131 32.01 -19.58 -7.41
CA VAL A 131 30.97 -18.74 -8.01
C VAL A 131 30.63 -19.32 -9.38
N ASN A 132 29.42 -19.85 -9.57
CA ASN A 132 29.04 -20.61 -10.77
C ASN A 132 30.09 -21.65 -11.14
N ASN A 133 30.49 -22.48 -10.16
CA ASN A 133 31.55 -23.49 -10.26
C ASN A 133 32.96 -22.97 -10.57
N LYS A 134 33.19 -21.66 -10.65
CA LYS A 134 34.53 -21.08 -10.83
C LYS A 134 35.15 -20.72 -9.49
N PRO A 135 36.40 -21.15 -9.20
CA PRO A 135 37.05 -20.83 -7.93
C PRO A 135 37.38 -19.33 -7.83
N LYS A 136 37.05 -18.73 -6.68
CA LYS A 136 37.47 -17.39 -6.29
C LYS A 136 38.04 -17.44 -4.86
N VAL A 137 39.20 -16.80 -4.66
CA VAL A 137 39.88 -16.78 -3.36
C VAL A 137 39.28 -15.69 -2.48
N MET A 138 39.03 -16.04 -1.22
CA MET A 138 38.62 -15.16 -0.14
C MET A 138 39.82 -14.83 0.75
N ASP A 139 39.79 -13.65 1.36
CA ASP A 139 40.78 -13.19 2.31
C ASP A 139 40.80 -14.04 3.60
N VAL A 140 39.62 -14.39 4.11
CA VAL A 140 39.40 -15.25 5.28
C VAL A 140 38.42 -16.36 4.93
N ALA A 141 38.62 -17.56 5.47
CA ALA A 141 37.71 -18.67 5.25
C ALA A 141 36.39 -18.51 6.03
N PRO A 142 35.26 -19.04 5.53
CA PRO A 142 34.03 -19.20 6.30
C PRO A 142 34.28 -20.01 7.57
N GLN A 143 33.55 -19.68 8.64
CA GLN A 143 33.73 -20.30 9.95
C GLN A 143 32.39 -20.76 10.51
N GLN A 144 32.44 -21.73 11.43
CA GLN A 144 31.28 -22.09 12.23
C GLN A 144 31.36 -21.39 13.59
N VAL A 145 30.34 -20.61 13.93
CA VAL A 145 30.24 -19.86 15.19
C VAL A 145 28.85 -20.06 15.76
N ASN A 146 28.75 -20.54 17.01
CA ASN A 146 27.48 -20.74 17.71
C ASN A 146 26.43 -21.54 16.88
N GLY A 147 26.88 -22.57 16.18
CA GLY A 147 26.01 -23.40 15.33
C GLY A 147 25.63 -22.79 13.97
N GLN A 148 26.07 -21.57 13.66
CA GLN A 148 25.84 -20.91 12.37
C GLN A 148 27.12 -20.89 11.53
N ILE A 149 26.99 -20.98 10.20
CA ILE A 149 28.09 -20.71 9.28
C ILE A 149 28.10 -19.22 8.98
N VAL A 150 29.22 -18.57 9.30
CA VAL A 150 29.47 -17.16 9.07
C VAL A 150 30.46 -16.98 7.91
N LEU A 151 30.13 -16.04 7.03
CA LEU A 151 30.85 -15.75 5.79
C LEU A 151 31.65 -14.45 5.93
N PRO A 152 32.85 -14.34 5.33
CA PRO A 152 33.56 -13.07 5.22
C PRO A 152 32.71 -12.07 4.42
N LEU A 153 32.23 -11.01 5.08
CA LEU A 153 31.22 -10.09 4.55
C LEU A 153 31.57 -9.55 3.16
N ARG A 154 32.78 -8.98 3.01
CA ARG A 154 33.22 -8.37 1.74
C ARG A 154 33.29 -9.39 0.61
N SER A 155 33.96 -10.51 0.84
CA SER A 155 34.12 -11.56 -0.17
C SER A 155 32.76 -12.13 -0.59
N ALA A 156 31.83 -12.34 0.35
CA ALA A 156 30.48 -12.79 0.06
C ALA A 156 29.69 -11.75 -0.75
N ALA A 157 29.75 -10.48 -0.39
CA ALA A 157 29.02 -9.42 -1.08
C ALA A 157 29.53 -9.16 -2.50
N GLU A 158 30.84 -9.16 -2.71
CA GLU A 158 31.42 -9.09 -4.05
C GLU A 158 30.97 -10.27 -4.92
N ALA A 159 30.88 -11.47 -4.34
CA ALA A 159 30.38 -12.64 -5.06
C ALA A 159 28.91 -12.48 -5.44
N LEU A 160 28.11 -11.85 -4.58
CA LEU A 160 26.71 -11.52 -4.84
C LEU A 160 26.57 -10.42 -5.91
N GLY A 161 27.55 -9.52 -6.02
CA GLY A 161 27.54 -8.38 -6.93
C GLY A 161 27.15 -7.06 -6.25
N ALA A 162 27.24 -7.01 -4.92
CA ALA A 162 26.96 -5.81 -4.13
C ALA A 162 28.27 -5.10 -3.76
N HIS A 163 28.22 -3.76 -3.72
CA HIS A 163 29.22 -2.92 -3.10
C HIS A 163 29.04 -2.89 -1.59
N ILE A 164 30.16 -2.93 -0.86
CA ILE A 164 30.17 -2.78 0.60
C ILE A 164 31.15 -1.69 1.01
N ASP A 165 30.61 -0.73 1.74
CA ASP A 165 31.36 0.29 2.42
C ASP A 165 31.20 0.20 3.93
N TRP A 166 32.23 0.71 4.62
CA TRP A 166 32.20 0.89 6.05
C TRP A 166 32.12 2.38 6.36
N LEU A 167 31.13 2.76 7.16
CA LEU A 167 30.87 4.14 7.53
C LEU A 167 30.67 4.26 9.05
N ASP A 168 31.78 4.40 9.78
CA ASP A 168 31.83 4.61 11.24
C ASP A 168 30.88 3.74 12.07
N GLY A 169 30.97 2.41 11.90
CA GLY A 169 30.10 1.46 12.60
C GLY A 169 28.85 1.06 11.81
N LEU A 170 28.66 1.59 10.61
CA LEU A 170 27.66 1.13 9.66
C LEU A 170 28.32 0.29 8.56
N ILE A 171 27.69 -0.85 8.27
CA ILE A 171 27.89 -1.61 7.05
C ILE A 171 26.88 -1.07 6.05
N VAL A 172 27.36 -0.49 4.95
CA VAL A 172 26.52 0.05 3.88
C VAL A 172 26.67 -0.83 2.66
N MET A 173 25.59 -1.53 2.29
CA MET A 173 25.54 -2.40 1.13
C MET A 173 24.67 -1.77 0.04
N SER A 174 25.14 -1.76 -1.21
CA SER A 174 24.46 -1.08 -2.32
C SER A 174 24.77 -1.74 -3.66
N GLN A 175 23.96 -1.47 -4.70
CA GLN A 175 24.25 -1.92 -6.06
C GLN A 175 25.32 -1.08 -6.75
N GLU A 176 25.44 0.19 -6.37
CA GLU A 176 26.34 1.18 -6.96
C GLU A 176 27.12 1.91 -5.87
N PRO A 177 28.38 2.29 -6.11
CA PRO A 177 29.18 3.01 -5.11
C PRO A 177 28.52 4.31 -4.62
N ILE A 178 28.50 4.51 -3.30
CA ILE A 178 27.99 5.74 -2.68
C ILE A 178 29.15 6.70 -2.42
N ASN A 179 28.97 7.98 -2.77
CA ASN A 179 29.98 9.01 -2.48
C ASN A 179 30.00 9.38 -0.98
N LEU A 180 30.67 8.57 -0.17
CA LEU A 180 30.78 8.79 1.26
C LEU A 180 31.59 10.02 1.66
N GLN A 181 32.37 10.61 0.74
CA GLN A 181 33.13 11.84 0.99
C GLN A 181 32.29 13.12 0.81
N HIS A 182 31.02 13.00 0.43
CA HIS A 182 30.14 14.15 0.28
C HIS A 182 29.91 14.85 1.64
N PRO A 183 29.87 16.20 1.71
CA PRO A 183 29.69 16.93 2.98
C PRO A 183 28.44 16.56 3.77
N GLN A 184 27.38 16.12 3.09
CA GLN A 184 26.12 15.69 3.72
C GLN A 184 26.17 14.27 4.33
N THR A 185 27.18 13.45 3.99
CA THR A 185 27.26 12.05 4.44
C THR A 185 27.22 11.94 5.97
N ASN A 186 27.97 12.81 6.66
CA ASN A 186 28.03 12.78 8.13
C ASN A 186 26.65 13.01 8.77
N ALA A 187 25.86 13.95 8.25
CA ALA A 187 24.52 14.23 8.77
C ALA A 187 23.52 13.09 8.51
N ILE A 188 23.66 12.35 7.39
CA ILE A 188 22.85 11.15 7.11
C ILE A 188 23.26 10.02 8.05
N LYS A 189 24.57 9.77 8.15
CA LYS A 189 25.17 8.75 9.03
C LYS A 189 24.75 8.92 10.50
N GLU A 190 24.81 10.14 11.03
CA GLU A 190 24.44 10.42 12.42
C GLU A 190 22.97 10.11 12.71
N ARG A 191 22.06 10.45 11.78
CA ARG A 191 20.64 10.11 11.87
C ARG A 191 20.42 8.59 11.85
N ILE A 192 21.08 7.89 10.93
CA ILE A 192 21.02 6.42 10.84
C ILE A 192 21.51 5.78 12.14
N LEU A 193 22.68 6.19 12.64
CA LEU A 193 23.27 5.65 13.87
C LEU A 193 22.39 5.92 15.09
N ALA A 194 21.75 7.09 15.18
CA ALA A 194 20.84 7.40 16.27
C ALA A 194 19.68 6.40 16.34
N GLU A 195 19.11 6.06 15.19
CA GLU A 195 17.97 5.15 15.09
C GLU A 195 18.34 3.66 15.22
N LEU A 196 19.51 3.26 14.74
CA LEU A 196 19.99 1.87 14.79
C LEU A 196 20.62 1.47 16.15
N LYS A 197 20.79 2.41 17.08
CA LYS A 197 21.13 2.14 18.49
C LYS A 197 19.93 1.64 19.30
N ASP A 198 18.72 1.70 18.75
CA ASP A 198 17.52 1.28 19.44
C ASP A 198 17.45 -0.26 19.55
N THR A 199 17.67 -0.77 20.76
CA THR A 199 17.63 -2.21 21.07
C THR A 199 16.24 -2.72 21.43
N ARG A 200 15.23 -1.84 21.56
CA ARG A 200 13.87 -2.25 21.93
C ARG A 200 13.28 -3.16 20.85
N LYS A 201 12.63 -4.25 21.24
CA LYS A 201 11.89 -5.10 20.31
C LYS A 201 10.51 -4.49 20.04
N PRO A 202 9.93 -4.70 18.84
CA PRO A 202 8.54 -4.36 18.60
C PRO A 202 7.64 -4.98 19.66
N ILE A 203 6.55 -4.30 20.00
CA ILE A 203 5.55 -4.86 20.90
C ILE A 203 4.99 -6.15 20.27
N SER A 204 5.26 -7.28 20.92
CA SER A 204 4.84 -8.60 20.45
C SER A 204 3.38 -8.90 20.81
N TYR A 205 2.67 -9.49 19.85
CA TYR A 205 1.37 -10.13 20.05
C TYR A 205 1.57 -11.51 20.70
N PRO A 206 0.57 -12.05 21.40
CA PRO A 206 -0.77 -11.48 21.63
C PRO A 206 -0.89 -10.49 22.81
N ASN A 207 -0.12 -10.67 23.88
CA ASN A 207 -0.48 -10.17 25.22
C ASN A 207 -0.08 -8.72 25.56
N LYS A 208 0.41 -7.93 24.59
CA LYS A 208 0.83 -6.53 24.80
C LYS A 208 0.17 -5.55 23.81
N SER A 209 -0.72 -6.02 22.96
CA SER A 209 -1.37 -5.20 21.94
C SER A 209 -2.40 -4.26 22.57
N ILE A 210 -2.29 -2.99 22.21
CA ILE A 210 -3.28 -1.95 22.49
C ILE A 210 -3.71 -1.43 21.13
N ASP A 211 -4.90 -1.81 20.71
CA ASP A 211 -5.44 -1.43 19.41
C ASP A 211 -6.25 -0.15 19.59
N LEU A 212 -5.66 0.98 19.19
CA LEU A 212 -6.30 2.29 19.22
C LEU A 212 -7.47 2.31 18.22
N LEU A 213 -8.69 2.53 18.73
CA LEU A 213 -9.92 2.35 17.97
C LEU A 213 -10.58 3.68 17.59
N ALA A 214 -10.68 4.62 18.54
CA ALA A 214 -11.31 5.90 18.30
C ALA A 214 -10.79 7.01 19.22
N LYS A 215 -11.04 8.26 18.82
CA LYS A 215 -10.90 9.47 19.63
C LYS A 215 -12.18 10.30 19.49
N SER A 216 -12.78 10.68 20.62
CA SER A 216 -13.97 11.56 20.68
C SER A 216 -13.73 12.64 21.72
N GLY A 217 -13.50 13.87 21.27
CA GLY A 217 -12.93 14.92 22.12
C GLY A 217 -11.68 14.40 22.83
N LYS A 218 -11.56 14.66 24.14
CA LYS A 218 -10.45 14.18 24.98
C LYS A 218 -10.54 12.70 25.37
N LYS A 219 -11.54 11.94 24.92
CA LYS A 219 -11.67 10.51 25.25
C LYS A 219 -10.98 9.67 24.18
N LEU A 220 -10.15 8.74 24.63
CA LEU A 220 -9.45 7.76 23.81
C LEU A 220 -10.06 6.39 24.05
N TYR A 221 -10.35 5.68 22.96
CA TYR A 221 -10.96 4.34 23.00
C TYR A 221 -10.03 3.33 22.36
N PHE A 222 -9.84 2.21 23.03
CA PHE A 222 -8.90 1.19 22.59
C PHE A 222 -9.28 -0.20 23.10
N VAL A 223 -8.79 -1.20 22.39
CA VAL A 223 -9.09 -2.61 22.65
C VAL A 223 -7.84 -3.30 23.17
N ARG A 224 -8.03 -4.15 24.18
CA ARG A 224 -7.07 -5.21 24.52
C ARG A 224 -7.65 -6.54 24.10
N THR A 225 -6.83 -7.28 23.36
CA THR A 225 -7.20 -8.59 22.81
C THR A 225 -6.45 -9.66 23.58
N ALA A 226 -7.19 -10.60 24.18
CA ALA A 226 -6.62 -11.78 24.81
C ALA A 226 -6.99 -13.03 24.00
N TYR A 227 -5.96 -13.75 23.58
CA TYR A 227 -6.06 -14.92 22.71
C TYR A 227 -5.95 -16.18 23.58
N GLY A 228 -7.04 -16.94 23.64
CA GLY A 228 -7.08 -18.29 24.22
C GLY A 228 -6.92 -19.36 23.14
N GLU A 229 -6.88 -20.63 23.57
CA GLU A 229 -6.67 -21.77 22.66
C GLU A 229 -7.80 -21.94 21.62
N MET A 230 -9.04 -21.65 22.01
CA MET A 230 -10.23 -21.82 21.17
C MET A 230 -11.02 -20.52 20.95
N ASP A 231 -10.59 -19.42 21.58
CA ASP A 231 -11.38 -18.19 21.58
C ASP A 231 -10.53 -16.93 21.71
N THR A 232 -11.02 -15.82 21.16
CA THR A 232 -10.44 -14.49 21.29
C THR A 232 -11.41 -13.58 22.02
N THR A 233 -10.92 -12.93 23.07
CA THR A 233 -11.70 -11.98 23.87
C THR A 233 -11.23 -10.55 23.63
N TYR A 234 -12.19 -9.65 23.46
CA TYR A 234 -11.94 -8.23 23.23
C TYR A 234 -12.49 -7.42 24.39
N THR A 235 -11.64 -6.61 25.02
CA THR A 235 -12.07 -5.70 26.10
C THR A 235 -11.89 -4.27 25.65
N LEU A 236 -12.98 -3.51 25.62
CA LEU A 236 -12.97 -2.08 25.30
C LEU A 236 -12.61 -1.27 26.55
N PHE A 237 -11.66 -0.35 26.39
CA PHE A 237 -11.27 0.61 27.41
C PHE A 237 -11.46 2.03 26.89
N GLN A 238 -11.76 2.94 27.81
CA GLN A 238 -11.66 4.37 27.61
C GLN A 238 -10.62 4.98 28.55
N ARG A 239 -10.00 6.07 28.12
CA ARG A 239 -9.10 6.89 28.93
C ARG A 239 -9.19 8.35 28.51
N MET A 240 -9.12 9.27 29.46
CA MET A 240 -9.00 10.70 29.16
C MET A 240 -7.56 11.04 28.74
N GLU A 241 -7.41 11.98 27.81
CA GLU A 241 -6.11 12.54 27.44
C GLU A 241 -5.37 13.10 28.66
N GLY A 242 -4.10 12.71 28.81
CA GLY A 242 -3.25 13.14 29.92
C GLY A 242 -3.48 12.38 31.24
N GLU A 243 -4.47 11.50 31.30
CA GLU A 243 -4.72 10.67 32.49
C GLU A 243 -4.14 9.26 32.31
N SER A 244 -3.68 8.66 33.42
CA SER A 244 -3.25 7.27 33.46
C SER A 244 -4.38 6.29 33.75
N LYS A 245 -5.49 6.77 34.34
CA LYS A 245 -6.62 5.93 34.75
C LYS A 245 -7.42 5.49 33.54
N GLU A 246 -7.43 4.19 33.31
CA GLU A 246 -8.24 3.54 32.29
C GLU A 246 -9.54 3.03 32.91
N THR A 247 -10.63 3.14 32.17
CA THR A 247 -11.94 2.62 32.57
C THR A 247 -12.36 1.58 31.54
N GLN A 248 -12.54 0.34 31.99
CA GLN A 248 -13.14 -0.70 31.16
C GLN A 248 -14.59 -0.34 30.86
N ILE A 249 -15.00 -0.48 29.59
CA ILE A 249 -16.38 -0.33 29.15
C ILE A 249 -16.98 -1.73 29.07
N SER A 250 -18.02 -1.97 29.85
CA SER A 250 -18.79 -3.21 29.77
C SER A 250 -19.65 -3.18 28.50
N LEU A 251 -19.46 -4.17 27.64
CA LEU A 251 -20.27 -4.38 26.44
C LEU A 251 -21.12 -5.65 26.64
N PRO A 252 -22.36 -5.70 26.10
CA PRO A 252 -23.23 -6.88 26.14
C PRO A 252 -22.56 -8.10 25.52
N GLY A 253 -22.96 -9.30 25.98
CA GLY A 253 -22.51 -10.58 25.44
C GLY A 253 -20.99 -10.72 25.34
N LYS A 254 -20.57 -11.33 24.22
CA LYS A 254 -19.17 -11.48 23.82
C LYS A 254 -18.91 -10.63 22.58
N PRO A 255 -18.41 -9.39 22.74
CA PRO A 255 -18.22 -8.45 21.65
C PRO A 255 -17.07 -8.87 20.72
N ILE A 256 -17.23 -8.66 19.42
CA ILE A 256 -16.22 -8.88 18.39
C ILE A 256 -15.76 -7.51 17.88
N LEU A 257 -14.60 -7.06 18.35
CA LEU A 257 -14.12 -5.70 18.08
C LEU A 257 -13.06 -5.62 16.97
N SER A 258 -12.56 -6.76 16.48
CA SER A 258 -11.58 -6.80 15.38
C SER A 258 -12.09 -6.18 14.08
N ASN A 259 -13.40 -6.23 13.85
CA ASN A 259 -14.07 -5.70 12.64
C ASN A 259 -15.03 -4.54 12.93
N ALA A 260 -14.97 -3.97 14.14
CA ALA A 260 -15.84 -2.88 14.52
C ALA A 260 -15.58 -1.63 13.66
N LYS A 261 -16.63 -0.87 13.37
CA LYS A 261 -16.59 0.32 12.51
C LYS A 261 -16.90 1.55 13.33
N VAL A 262 -16.24 2.67 13.04
CA VAL A 262 -16.58 3.97 13.64
C VAL A 262 -17.26 4.81 12.56
N VAL A 263 -18.56 5.04 12.72
CA VAL A 263 -19.38 5.82 11.78
C VAL A 263 -20.14 6.86 12.60
N ASN A 264 -20.04 8.14 12.23
CA ASN A 264 -20.68 9.26 12.94
C ASN A 264 -20.44 9.25 14.46
N ASP A 265 -19.19 9.04 14.87
CA ASP A 265 -18.77 8.93 16.27
C ASP A 265 -19.50 7.83 17.08
N GLN A 266 -20.08 6.84 16.40
CA GLN A 266 -20.58 5.60 16.99
C GLN A 266 -19.68 4.43 16.62
N LEU A 267 -19.27 3.67 17.62
CA LEU A 267 -18.61 2.38 17.43
C LEU A 267 -19.67 1.30 17.20
N ILE A 268 -19.73 0.77 15.99
CA ILE A 268 -20.64 -0.28 15.55
C ILE A 268 -19.92 -1.63 15.57
N PHE A 269 -20.50 -2.61 16.25
CA PHE A 269 -19.89 -3.93 16.43
C PHE A 269 -20.92 -5.03 16.60
N ILE A 270 -20.51 -6.27 16.36
CA ILE A 270 -21.30 -7.48 16.62
C ILE A 270 -20.95 -8.01 18.01
N SER A 271 -21.95 -8.45 18.76
CA SER A 271 -21.75 -9.22 19.98
C SER A 271 -22.53 -10.53 19.95
N LEU A 272 -21.95 -11.58 20.55
CA LEU A 272 -22.54 -12.92 20.63
C LEU A 272 -23.14 -13.22 22.00
N GLU A 273 -24.36 -13.75 22.01
CA GLU A 273 -25.03 -14.27 23.20
C GLU A 273 -25.65 -15.62 22.88
N LYS A 274 -25.16 -16.70 23.51
CA LYS A 274 -25.65 -18.08 23.30
C LYS A 274 -25.69 -18.55 21.83
N GLY A 275 -24.76 -18.07 21.01
CA GLY A 275 -24.68 -18.41 19.57
C GLY A 275 -25.45 -17.45 18.66
N GLU A 276 -26.18 -16.48 19.23
CA GLU A 276 -26.90 -15.45 18.48
C GLU A 276 -26.07 -14.16 18.41
N GLY A 277 -25.91 -13.61 17.21
CA GLY A 277 -25.33 -12.30 16.95
C GLY A 277 -26.33 -11.17 17.14
N THR A 278 -25.86 -10.06 17.67
CA THR A 278 -26.61 -8.79 17.75
C THR A 278 -25.69 -7.63 17.38
N LEU A 279 -26.21 -6.71 16.56
CA LEU A 279 -25.53 -5.49 16.19
C LEU A 279 -25.77 -4.43 17.27
N TYR A 280 -24.69 -3.85 17.79
CA TYR A 280 -24.70 -2.79 18.78
C TYR A 280 -24.01 -1.54 18.27
N GLY A 281 -24.47 -0.39 18.77
CA GLY A 281 -23.81 0.90 18.62
C GLY A 281 -23.41 1.43 19.99
N TYR A 282 -22.18 1.93 20.10
CA TYR A 282 -21.69 2.65 21.28
C TYR A 282 -21.37 4.10 20.90
N ASP A 283 -22.18 5.04 21.39
CA ASP A 283 -22.00 6.48 21.19
C ASP A 283 -20.79 6.96 22.02
N LEU A 284 -19.71 7.31 21.33
CA LEU A 284 -18.43 7.67 21.96
C LEU A 284 -18.54 9.01 22.73
N ALA A 285 -19.40 9.93 22.30
CA ALA A 285 -19.56 11.19 23.00
C ALA A 285 -20.35 11.00 24.31
N LYS A 286 -21.48 10.28 24.22
CA LYS A 286 -22.46 10.12 25.32
C LYS A 286 -22.15 8.95 26.25
N ASN A 287 -21.20 8.08 25.89
CA ASN A 287 -20.92 6.82 26.58
C ASN A 287 -22.17 5.94 26.71
N LEU A 288 -23.01 5.93 25.67
CA LEU A 288 -24.28 5.22 25.67
C LEU A 288 -24.21 4.05 24.69
N ILE A 289 -24.62 2.88 25.15
CA ILE A 289 -24.80 1.71 24.30
C ILE A 289 -26.27 1.57 23.89
N SER A 290 -26.50 1.26 22.63
CA SER A 290 -27.80 0.94 22.07
C SER A 290 -27.73 -0.37 21.28
N LYS A 291 -28.71 -1.24 21.49
CA LYS A 291 -28.97 -2.37 20.59
C LYS A 291 -29.52 -1.78 19.29
N ILE A 292 -28.86 -2.08 18.17
CA ILE A 292 -29.30 -1.65 16.85
C ILE A 292 -30.31 -2.66 16.32
N ALA A 293 -29.90 -3.92 16.18
CA ALA A 293 -30.78 -4.99 15.70
C ALA A 293 -30.22 -6.38 16.04
N PRO A 294 -31.06 -7.40 16.29
CA PRO A 294 -30.62 -8.79 16.30
C PRO A 294 -30.17 -9.21 14.89
N ILE A 295 -29.15 -10.06 14.81
CA ILE A 295 -28.68 -10.66 13.55
C ILE A 295 -29.23 -12.09 13.42
N GLY A 296 -29.26 -12.85 14.51
CA GLY A 296 -29.64 -14.26 14.51
C GLY A 296 -28.42 -15.17 14.72
N PRO A 297 -28.50 -16.48 14.40
CA PRO A 297 -27.38 -17.40 14.56
C PRO A 297 -26.13 -16.89 13.85
N TRP A 298 -25.01 -16.83 14.56
CA TRP A 298 -23.78 -16.22 14.02
C TRP A 298 -22.53 -16.99 14.42
N ASP A 299 -21.72 -17.36 13.43
CA ASP A 299 -20.38 -17.92 13.64
C ASP A 299 -19.32 -16.86 13.36
N SER A 300 -18.64 -16.38 14.42
CA SER A 300 -17.58 -15.38 14.29
C SER A 300 -16.27 -15.90 13.69
N ARG A 301 -16.14 -17.21 13.45
CA ARG A 301 -14.97 -17.80 12.77
C ARG A 301 -15.04 -17.60 11.26
N GLU A 302 -16.25 -17.55 10.73
CA GLU A 302 -16.56 -17.47 9.30
C GLU A 302 -17.52 -16.30 9.02
N GLY A 303 -17.64 -15.32 9.92
CA GLY A 303 -18.57 -14.21 9.74
C GLY A 303 -18.09 -12.95 10.44
N TRP A 304 -18.20 -11.82 9.75
CA TRP A 304 -17.83 -10.52 10.30
C TRP A 304 -18.72 -9.36 9.83
N LEU A 305 -18.60 -8.24 10.54
CA LEU A 305 -19.15 -6.96 10.12
C LEU A 305 -18.29 -6.42 8.96
N GLY A 306 -18.77 -6.59 7.72
CA GLY A 306 -18.09 -6.18 6.50
C GLY A 306 -17.90 -4.66 6.46
N ASP A 307 -19.01 -3.94 6.36
CA ASP A 307 -19.05 -2.48 6.33
C ASP A 307 -20.31 -1.94 7.01
N VAL A 308 -20.28 -0.67 7.40
CA VAL A 308 -21.46 0.04 7.90
C VAL A 308 -21.45 1.44 7.30
N ARG A 309 -22.56 1.82 6.67
CA ARG A 309 -22.75 3.15 6.09
C ARG A 309 -23.96 3.82 6.69
N TYR A 310 -23.87 5.14 6.82
CA TYR A 310 -24.99 5.96 7.24
C TYR A 310 -25.32 6.94 6.11
N LEU A 311 -26.39 6.64 5.37
CA LEU A 311 -26.78 7.34 4.15
C LEU A 311 -28.20 7.88 4.33
N ASP A 312 -28.40 9.18 4.12
CA ASP A 312 -29.68 9.90 4.32
C ASP A 312 -30.41 9.56 5.63
N ASN A 313 -29.67 9.54 6.73
CA ASN A 313 -30.15 9.20 8.07
C ASN A 313 -30.55 7.73 8.30
N GLU A 314 -30.22 6.83 7.37
CA GLU A 314 -30.49 5.40 7.47
C GLU A 314 -29.19 4.59 7.56
N TRP A 315 -29.24 3.50 8.31
CA TRP A 315 -28.13 2.56 8.41
C TRP A 315 -28.21 1.50 7.32
N TYR A 316 -27.09 1.32 6.62
CA TYR A 316 -26.84 0.21 5.71
C TYR A 316 -25.72 -0.63 6.30
N VAL A 317 -26.01 -1.89 6.58
CA VAL A 317 -25.09 -2.82 7.25
C VAL A 317 -24.74 -3.92 6.27
N ILE A 318 -23.44 -4.12 6.03
CA ILE A 318 -22.95 -5.23 5.22
C ILE A 318 -22.41 -6.30 6.17
N LEU A 319 -23.01 -7.47 6.12
CA LEU A 319 -22.61 -8.64 6.90
C LEU A 319 -21.99 -9.66 5.95
N HIS A 320 -20.84 -10.21 6.33
CA HIS A 320 -20.23 -11.33 5.64
C HIS A 320 -20.51 -12.63 6.38
N THR A 321 -20.82 -13.69 5.64
CA THR A 321 -21.03 -15.04 6.16
C THR A 321 -20.33 -16.08 5.29
N GLY A 322 -19.70 -17.08 5.92
CA GLY A 322 -18.89 -18.12 5.29
C GLY A 322 -17.40 -17.78 5.20
N ASP A 323 -16.60 -18.73 4.72
CA ASP A 323 -15.17 -18.52 4.50
C ASP A 323 -14.89 -17.57 3.31
N LEU A 324 -13.64 -17.12 3.16
CA LEU A 324 -13.25 -16.19 2.09
C LEU A 324 -13.45 -16.75 0.66
N THR A 325 -13.54 -18.07 0.50
CA THR A 325 -13.67 -18.76 -0.78
C THR A 325 -15.14 -18.96 -1.16
N MET A 326 -15.96 -19.47 -0.24
CA MET A 326 -17.35 -19.88 -0.49
C MET A 326 -18.39 -18.97 0.17
N GLY A 327 -17.98 -18.07 1.07
CA GLY A 327 -18.85 -17.10 1.72
C GLY A 327 -19.39 -16.02 0.80
N GLY A 328 -20.24 -15.16 1.35
CA GLY A 328 -20.89 -14.05 0.64
C GLY A 328 -21.20 -12.89 1.58
N GLU A 329 -21.69 -11.81 0.99
CA GLU A 329 -22.10 -10.61 1.71
C GLU A 329 -23.59 -10.33 1.48
N SER A 330 -24.21 -9.72 2.48
CA SER A 330 -25.59 -9.25 2.39
C SER A 330 -25.68 -7.82 2.92
N ILE A 331 -26.42 -6.97 2.21
CA ILE A 331 -26.70 -5.58 2.61
C ILE A 331 -28.06 -5.54 3.29
N TYR A 332 -28.10 -4.97 4.49
CA TYR A 332 -29.30 -4.79 5.29
C TYR A 332 -29.59 -3.31 5.52
N THR A 333 -30.86 -2.95 5.53
CA THR A 333 -31.34 -1.72 6.16
C THR A 333 -31.72 -1.99 7.62
N VAL A 334 -31.69 -0.94 8.45
CA VAL A 334 -32.17 -1.02 9.84
C VAL A 334 -33.51 -0.28 9.94
N GLU A 335 -34.61 -1.03 10.04
CA GLU A 335 -35.97 -0.51 10.17
C GLU A 335 -36.51 -0.86 11.56
N ASN A 336 -36.81 0.13 12.41
CA ASN A 336 -37.37 -0.06 13.77
C ASN A 336 -36.63 -1.10 14.63
N GLY A 337 -35.31 -1.17 14.49
CA GLY A 337 -34.45 -2.10 15.23
C GLY A 337 -34.43 -3.52 14.70
N VAL A 338 -34.84 -3.73 13.44
CA VAL A 338 -34.81 -4.99 12.71
C VAL A 338 -33.92 -4.84 11.48
N LEU A 339 -33.08 -5.83 11.21
CA LEU A 339 -32.36 -5.92 9.95
C LEU A 339 -33.29 -6.45 8.88
N LYS A 340 -33.45 -5.70 7.79
CA LYS A 340 -34.17 -6.13 6.60
C LYS A 340 -33.17 -6.26 5.46
N GLU A 341 -33.00 -7.49 4.97
CA GLU A 341 -32.12 -7.76 3.85
C GLU A 341 -32.65 -7.04 2.60
N LEU A 342 -31.75 -6.33 1.91
CA LEU A 342 -32.02 -5.71 0.63
C LEU A 342 -31.52 -6.58 -0.52
N VAL A 343 -30.27 -7.03 -0.43
CA VAL A 343 -29.61 -7.79 -1.49
C VAL A 343 -28.48 -8.64 -0.89
N SER A 344 -28.26 -9.81 -1.49
CA SER A 344 -27.18 -10.73 -1.17
C SER A 344 -26.31 -10.96 -2.41
N GLY A 345 -25.00 -11.06 -2.20
CA GLY A 345 -24.01 -11.15 -3.26
C GLY A 345 -22.73 -11.84 -2.79
N LYS A 346 -21.72 -11.88 -3.65
CA LYS A 346 -20.42 -12.47 -3.32
C LYS A 346 -19.53 -11.52 -2.53
N ASN A 347 -19.35 -10.30 -3.03
CA ASN A 347 -18.45 -9.29 -2.48
C ASN A 347 -18.83 -7.92 -3.06
N PHE A 348 -19.47 -7.09 -2.25
CA PHE A 348 -19.88 -5.76 -2.67
C PHE A 348 -18.66 -4.82 -2.71
N ILE A 349 -18.24 -4.48 -3.93
CA ILE A 349 -17.07 -3.65 -4.18
C ILE A 349 -17.41 -2.16 -4.25
N ALA A 350 -18.63 -1.80 -4.60
CA ALA A 350 -19.11 -0.42 -4.53
C ALA A 350 -20.62 -0.39 -4.26
N CYS A 351 -21.07 0.74 -3.72
CA CYS A 351 -22.47 0.96 -3.40
C CYS A 351 -22.71 2.48 -3.39
N GLU A 352 -23.74 2.94 -4.11
CA GLU A 352 -24.13 4.35 -4.21
C GLU A 352 -25.65 4.46 -4.09
N LYS A 353 -26.13 5.35 -3.21
CA LYS A 353 -27.56 5.63 -3.06
C LYS A 353 -27.91 6.84 -3.92
N TYR A 354 -28.97 6.72 -4.72
CA TYR A 354 -29.50 7.83 -5.49
C TYR A 354 -31.03 7.76 -5.49
N GLU A 355 -31.66 8.82 -4.99
CA GLU A 355 -33.11 8.89 -4.79
C GLU A 355 -33.66 7.70 -3.98
N THR A 356 -34.51 6.85 -4.58
CA THR A 356 -35.14 5.70 -3.93
C THR A 356 -34.43 4.38 -4.20
N SER A 357 -33.27 4.42 -4.84
CA SER A 357 -32.56 3.23 -5.31
C SER A 357 -31.15 3.14 -4.74
N LEU A 358 -30.70 1.91 -4.55
CA LEU A 358 -29.33 1.56 -4.19
C LEU A 358 -28.67 0.89 -5.39
N TYR A 359 -27.55 1.43 -5.85
CA TYR A 359 -26.76 0.85 -6.93
C TYR A 359 -25.58 0.12 -6.33
N VAL A 360 -25.41 -1.15 -6.67
CA VAL A 360 -24.39 -2.01 -6.07
C VAL A 360 -23.57 -2.70 -7.15
N GLU A 361 -22.27 -2.84 -6.89
CA GLU A 361 -21.36 -3.65 -7.70
C GLU A 361 -20.95 -4.88 -6.88
N ASP A 362 -21.24 -6.08 -7.37
CA ASP A 362 -20.97 -7.36 -6.71
C ASP A 362 -19.95 -8.20 -7.50
N PHE A 363 -18.72 -8.28 -7.04
CA PHE A 363 -17.65 -8.94 -7.80
C PHE A 363 -17.40 -10.38 -7.35
N ASN A 364 -17.65 -11.33 -8.26
CA ASN A 364 -17.34 -12.74 -8.07
C ASN A 364 -16.22 -13.23 -8.99
N PHE A 365 -14.98 -13.21 -8.49
CA PHE A 365 -13.80 -13.60 -9.28
C PHE A 365 -13.69 -15.13 -9.54
N MET A 366 -14.43 -15.96 -8.80
CA MET A 366 -14.40 -17.42 -8.92
C MET A 366 -15.51 -17.96 -9.83
N SER A 367 -16.42 -17.09 -10.30
CA SER A 367 -17.60 -17.44 -11.08
C SER A 367 -17.80 -16.42 -12.22
N GLU A 368 -19.05 -16.16 -12.62
CA GLU A 368 -19.40 -15.11 -13.57
C GLU A 368 -19.03 -13.73 -12.98
N SER A 369 -18.02 -13.09 -13.58
CA SER A 369 -17.59 -11.72 -13.26
C SER A 369 -18.42 -10.65 -13.97
N THR A 370 -19.21 -11.03 -14.97
CA THR A 370 -20.06 -10.13 -15.76
C THR A 370 -21.42 -9.89 -15.12
N ARG A 371 -22.17 -8.89 -15.60
CA ARG A 371 -23.50 -8.51 -15.06
C ARG A 371 -23.46 -8.17 -13.57
N ASN A 372 -22.35 -7.62 -13.13
CA ASN A 372 -22.03 -7.48 -11.72
C ASN A 372 -22.49 -6.14 -11.12
N ILE A 373 -23.47 -5.48 -11.75
CA ILE A 373 -24.03 -4.21 -11.26
C ILE A 373 -25.55 -4.26 -11.28
N GLU A 374 -26.16 -3.87 -10.17
CA GLU A 374 -27.59 -3.95 -9.96
C GLU A 374 -28.11 -2.65 -9.35
N MET A 375 -29.33 -2.27 -9.74
CA MET A 375 -30.14 -1.24 -9.09
C MET A 375 -31.19 -1.93 -8.23
N ILE A 376 -31.22 -1.61 -6.95
CA ILE A 376 -32.14 -2.16 -5.95
C ILE A 376 -33.13 -1.07 -5.56
N ASP A 377 -34.42 -1.30 -5.78
CA ASP A 377 -35.47 -0.44 -5.19
C ASP A 377 -35.49 -0.67 -3.67
N ILE A 378 -35.18 0.37 -2.90
CA ILE A 378 -34.96 0.24 -1.44
C ILE A 378 -36.26 -0.17 -0.71
N LYS A 379 -37.43 0.20 -1.23
CA LYS A 379 -38.71 -0.08 -0.58
C LYS A 379 -39.12 -1.54 -0.76
N THR A 380 -39.01 -2.02 -2.00
CA THR A 380 -39.49 -3.33 -2.44
C THR A 380 -38.42 -4.42 -2.34
N GLY A 381 -37.14 -4.05 -2.35
CA GLY A 381 -36.01 -4.97 -2.48
C GLY A 381 -35.85 -5.53 -3.91
N GLN A 382 -36.58 -5.01 -4.90
CA GLN A 382 -36.50 -5.51 -6.27
C GLN A 382 -35.17 -5.11 -6.90
N ALA A 383 -34.38 -6.11 -7.31
CA ALA A 383 -33.15 -5.93 -8.06
C ALA A 383 -33.39 -5.88 -9.58
N THR A 384 -32.69 -4.99 -10.26
CA THR A 384 -32.66 -4.87 -11.72
C THR A 384 -31.21 -4.77 -12.20
N ALA A 385 -30.80 -5.67 -13.09
CA ALA A 385 -29.46 -5.64 -13.68
C ALA A 385 -29.24 -4.36 -14.49
N ILE A 386 -28.06 -3.76 -14.37
CA ILE A 386 -27.64 -2.57 -15.11
C ILE A 386 -26.47 -2.93 -16.03
N GLY A 387 -26.33 -2.19 -17.14
CA GLY A 387 -25.23 -2.33 -18.08
C GLY A 387 -25.42 -3.48 -19.07
N GLN A 388 -24.34 -3.82 -19.75
CA GLN A 388 -24.33 -4.76 -20.85
C GLN A 388 -23.96 -6.18 -20.37
N PRO A 389 -24.59 -7.25 -20.89
CA PRO A 389 -24.42 -8.61 -20.36
C PRO A 389 -23.00 -9.19 -20.35
N ASP A 390 -22.12 -8.69 -21.23
CA ASP A 390 -20.74 -9.20 -21.45
C ASP A 390 -19.69 -8.27 -20.80
N TYR A 391 -20.11 -7.43 -19.86
CA TYR A 391 -19.23 -6.47 -19.20
C TYR A 391 -19.13 -6.76 -17.71
N THR A 392 -17.93 -6.51 -17.20
CA THR A 392 -17.63 -6.41 -15.78
C THR A 392 -17.35 -4.95 -15.45
N TYR A 393 -17.99 -4.45 -14.39
CA TYR A 393 -17.91 -3.07 -13.91
C TYR A 393 -17.23 -3.00 -12.53
N GLY A 394 -16.76 -1.82 -12.12
CA GLY A 394 -16.11 -1.59 -10.84
C GLY A 394 -14.69 -2.16 -10.69
N VAL A 395 -14.20 -2.92 -11.68
CA VAL A 395 -12.95 -3.69 -11.59
C VAL A 395 -11.92 -3.25 -12.64
N TYR A 396 -10.70 -3.00 -12.17
CA TYR A 396 -9.48 -2.91 -12.99
C TYR A 396 -8.86 -4.30 -13.10
N ARG A 397 -8.86 -4.85 -14.32
CA ARG A 397 -8.26 -6.14 -14.68
C ARG A 397 -6.88 -5.92 -15.32
N GLU A 398 -5.87 -6.59 -14.80
CA GLU A 398 -4.52 -6.60 -15.37
C GLU A 398 -4.12 -8.03 -15.72
N ILE A 399 -3.83 -8.28 -17.00
CA ILE A 399 -3.45 -9.59 -17.53
C ILE A 399 -1.97 -9.54 -17.91
N THR A 400 -1.18 -10.43 -17.32
CA THR A 400 0.26 -10.56 -17.55
C THR A 400 0.60 -12.01 -17.92
N GLU A 401 1.84 -12.27 -18.35
CA GLU A 401 2.32 -13.65 -18.55
C GLU A 401 2.31 -14.47 -17.25
N GLU A 402 2.40 -13.81 -16.09
CA GLU A 402 2.39 -14.43 -14.75
C GLU A 402 0.98 -14.74 -14.24
N GLY A 403 -0.05 -14.18 -14.88
CA GLY A 403 -1.46 -14.39 -14.53
C GLY A 403 -2.32 -13.12 -14.62
N THR A 404 -3.58 -13.25 -14.19
CA THR A 404 -4.55 -12.16 -14.13
C THR A 404 -4.72 -11.67 -12.70
N SER A 405 -4.70 -10.36 -12.51
CA SER A 405 -5.03 -9.71 -11.25
C SER A 405 -6.23 -8.79 -11.40
N PHE A 406 -6.99 -8.64 -10.30
CA PHE A 406 -8.17 -7.80 -10.22
C PHE A 406 -8.01 -6.82 -9.06
N ASN A 407 -8.24 -5.54 -9.31
CA ASN A 407 -8.25 -4.49 -8.30
C ASN A 407 -9.52 -3.68 -8.47
N TYR A 408 -10.02 -3.08 -7.40
CA TYR A 408 -11.23 -2.25 -7.43
C TYR A 408 -11.14 -1.14 -6.39
N SER A 409 -11.90 -0.06 -6.61
CA SER A 409 -12.03 1.05 -5.68
C SER A 409 -13.48 1.19 -5.26
N ARG A 410 -13.74 1.21 -3.95
CA ARG A 410 -15.09 1.42 -3.40
C ARG A 410 -15.64 2.84 -3.59
N GLN A 411 -14.94 3.69 -4.35
CA GLN A 411 -15.23 5.12 -4.53
C GLN A 411 -15.47 5.50 -6.00
N SER A 412 -15.54 4.54 -6.93
CA SER A 412 -15.64 4.81 -8.37
C SER A 412 -16.99 4.39 -8.98
N LEU A 413 -18.08 4.59 -8.23
CA LEU A 413 -19.45 4.43 -8.69
C LEU A 413 -20.22 5.72 -8.42
N TYR A 414 -20.81 6.31 -9.45
CA TYR A 414 -21.57 7.57 -9.35
C TYR A 414 -22.87 7.47 -10.13
N VAL A 415 -23.93 8.08 -9.61
CA VAL A 415 -25.21 8.24 -10.31
C VAL A 415 -25.57 9.72 -10.37
N LYS A 416 -25.90 10.23 -11.57
CA LYS A 416 -26.26 11.63 -11.80
C LYS A 416 -27.33 11.72 -12.91
N GLY A 417 -28.56 12.08 -12.52
CA GLY A 417 -29.71 12.08 -13.43
C GLY A 417 -29.96 10.67 -13.98
N ASP A 418 -30.20 10.57 -15.29
CA ASP A 418 -30.47 9.30 -15.97
C ASP A 418 -29.23 8.43 -16.23
N TYR A 419 -28.08 8.77 -15.62
CA TYR A 419 -26.80 8.15 -15.95
C TYR A 419 -26.05 7.63 -14.74
N LEU A 420 -25.44 6.47 -14.93
CA LEU A 420 -24.49 5.86 -14.03
C LEU A 420 -23.08 5.92 -14.64
N TYR A 421 -22.08 6.18 -13.80
CA TYR A 421 -20.68 6.25 -14.17
C TYR A 421 -19.90 5.24 -13.32
N THR A 422 -19.18 4.34 -13.99
CA THR A 422 -18.31 3.35 -13.36
C THR A 422 -17.16 3.00 -14.29
N ILE A 423 -16.10 2.35 -13.77
CA ILE A 423 -15.13 1.68 -14.64
C ILE A 423 -15.71 0.36 -15.12
N GLY A 424 -15.36 -0.08 -16.32
CA GLY A 424 -15.71 -1.42 -16.77
C GLY A 424 -14.89 -1.85 -17.97
N TYR A 425 -14.97 -3.13 -18.31
CA TYR A 425 -14.36 -3.72 -19.50
C TYR A 425 -15.26 -4.83 -20.05
N LYS A 426 -15.16 -5.09 -21.34
CA LYS A 426 -15.79 -6.24 -21.97
C LYS A 426 -15.04 -7.52 -21.61
N ASP A 427 -15.68 -8.45 -20.91
CA ASP A 427 -14.97 -9.59 -20.32
C ASP A 427 -14.44 -10.55 -21.40
N SER A 428 -15.25 -10.81 -22.43
CA SER A 428 -14.89 -11.65 -23.58
C SER A 428 -13.72 -11.16 -24.44
N ASP A 429 -13.32 -9.89 -24.32
CA ASP A 429 -12.14 -9.34 -25.00
C ASP A 429 -10.99 -9.14 -24.01
N PRO A 430 -9.96 -10.00 -23.99
CA PRO A 430 -8.82 -9.85 -23.09
C PRO A 430 -7.97 -8.61 -23.39
N LYS A 431 -8.16 -7.95 -24.54
CA LYS A 431 -7.48 -6.69 -24.89
C LYS A 431 -8.27 -5.46 -24.44
N ASP A 432 -9.56 -5.59 -24.10
CA ASP A 432 -10.30 -4.47 -23.55
C ASP A 432 -9.89 -4.25 -22.09
N THR A 433 -9.26 -3.10 -21.87
CA THR A 433 -8.85 -2.61 -20.56
C THR A 433 -9.97 -1.82 -19.93
N SER A 434 -10.04 -1.81 -18.60
CA SER A 434 -11.05 -1.03 -17.90
C SER A 434 -11.00 0.44 -18.28
N ALA A 435 -12.15 1.06 -18.49
CA ALA A 435 -12.29 2.49 -18.76
C ALA A 435 -13.54 3.01 -18.07
N VAL A 436 -13.65 4.33 -17.90
CA VAL A 436 -14.90 4.93 -17.41
C VAL A 436 -15.98 4.82 -18.49
N TYR A 437 -17.10 4.22 -18.12
CA TYR A 437 -18.33 4.14 -18.90
C TYR A 437 -19.40 5.04 -18.31
N LYS A 438 -20.17 5.68 -19.19
CA LYS A 438 -21.44 6.33 -18.88
C LYS A 438 -22.57 5.44 -19.39
N ILE A 439 -23.41 4.96 -18.48
CA ILE A 439 -24.51 4.03 -18.76
C ILE A 439 -25.83 4.77 -18.58
N ASN A 440 -26.71 4.74 -19.59
CA ASN A 440 -28.06 5.25 -19.50
C ASN A 440 -28.94 4.25 -18.75
N LEU A 441 -29.57 4.69 -17.67
CA LEU A 441 -30.36 3.84 -16.78
C LEU A 441 -31.70 3.40 -17.40
N ASN A 442 -32.19 4.09 -18.44
CA ASN A 442 -33.48 3.80 -19.07
C ASN A 442 -33.38 2.74 -20.16
N ASP A 443 -32.37 2.83 -21.03
CA ASP A 443 -32.20 1.94 -22.19
C ASP A 443 -30.95 1.05 -22.14
N GLN A 444 -30.16 1.15 -21.06
CA GLN A 444 -28.92 0.41 -20.82
C GLN A 444 -27.80 0.70 -21.85
N SER A 445 -27.97 1.68 -22.74
CA SER A 445 -26.92 2.09 -23.67
C SER A 445 -25.73 2.65 -22.89
N GLN A 446 -24.51 2.39 -23.38
CA GLN A 446 -23.29 2.84 -22.70
C GLN A 446 -22.29 3.48 -23.66
N THR A 447 -21.60 4.49 -23.16
CA THR A 447 -20.53 5.21 -23.88
C THR A 447 -19.23 5.10 -23.11
N LYS A 448 -18.16 4.65 -23.79
CA LYS A 448 -16.79 4.66 -23.26
C LYS A 448 -16.29 6.10 -23.27
N LEU A 449 -15.94 6.64 -22.10
CA LEU A 449 -15.55 8.05 -21.95
C LEU A 449 -14.03 8.27 -21.93
N THR A 450 -13.26 7.27 -21.53
CA THR A 450 -11.82 7.40 -21.28
C THR A 450 -11.03 6.25 -21.90
N ASP A 451 -9.72 6.45 -22.00
CA ASP A 451 -8.77 5.36 -22.19
C ASP A 451 -8.70 4.44 -20.95
N ALA A 452 -7.74 3.51 -20.94
CA ALA A 452 -7.50 2.60 -19.84
C ALA A 452 -7.39 3.34 -18.49
N THR A 453 -8.21 2.97 -17.51
CA THR A 453 -8.43 3.67 -16.24
C THR A 453 -8.41 2.69 -15.07
N LYS A 454 -7.60 3.00 -14.04
CA LYS A 454 -7.51 2.25 -12.78
C LYS A 454 -8.56 2.67 -11.75
N GLN A 455 -8.81 3.97 -11.66
CA GLN A 455 -9.71 4.60 -10.71
C GLN A 455 -10.11 5.98 -11.24
N PHE A 456 -11.32 6.44 -10.93
CA PHE A 456 -11.75 7.80 -11.26
C PHE A 456 -12.59 8.44 -10.15
N TRP A 457 -12.72 9.76 -10.26
CA TRP A 457 -13.59 10.62 -9.48
C TRP A 457 -14.40 11.51 -10.41
N LEU A 458 -15.70 11.59 -10.18
CA LEU A 458 -16.61 12.53 -10.85
C LEU A 458 -16.80 13.76 -9.97
N ILE A 459 -16.39 14.93 -10.45
CA ILE A 459 -16.54 16.22 -9.76
C ILE A 459 -17.25 17.16 -10.72
N GLU A 460 -18.50 17.50 -10.40
CA GLU A 460 -19.39 18.28 -11.28
C GLU A 460 -19.55 17.62 -12.66
N ASP A 461 -18.94 18.20 -13.71
CA ASP A 461 -18.92 17.69 -15.09
C ASP A 461 -17.50 17.30 -15.54
N LYS A 462 -16.64 16.94 -14.58
CA LYS A 462 -15.24 16.60 -14.81
C LYS A 462 -14.90 15.23 -14.25
N ILE A 463 -14.24 14.42 -15.06
CA ILE A 463 -13.73 13.10 -14.67
C ILE A 463 -12.23 13.21 -14.47
N TYR A 464 -11.79 13.09 -13.22
CA TYR A 464 -10.39 12.88 -12.90
C TYR A 464 -10.12 11.40 -12.81
N TYR A 465 -9.08 10.89 -13.45
CA TYR A 465 -8.81 9.47 -13.48
C TYR A 465 -7.33 9.14 -13.50
N ILE A 466 -6.98 7.99 -12.91
CA ILE A 466 -5.64 7.42 -12.98
C ILE A 466 -5.57 6.59 -14.26
N ASP A 467 -4.80 7.08 -15.23
CA ASP A 467 -4.53 6.38 -16.48
C ASP A 467 -3.77 5.08 -16.21
N ALA A 468 -4.28 3.96 -16.71
CA ALA A 468 -3.75 2.65 -16.35
C ALA A 468 -2.34 2.41 -16.90
N ALA A 469 -2.06 2.88 -18.12
CA ALA A 469 -0.80 2.68 -18.81
C ALA A 469 0.32 3.54 -18.22
N SER A 470 0.06 4.83 -18.07
CA SER A 470 1.06 5.80 -17.59
C SER A 470 1.11 5.92 -16.07
N GLY A 471 0.02 5.60 -15.36
CA GLY A 471 -0.15 5.86 -13.93
C GLY A 471 -0.33 7.33 -13.58
N THR A 472 -0.52 8.20 -14.57
CA THR A 472 -0.67 9.66 -14.39
C THR A 472 -2.10 10.03 -14.02
N LEU A 473 -2.28 11.19 -13.38
CA LEU A 473 -3.62 11.75 -13.15
C LEU A 473 -4.03 12.57 -14.38
N LYS A 474 -5.13 12.18 -15.01
CA LYS A 474 -5.74 12.86 -16.14
C LYS A 474 -7.08 13.47 -15.76
N LEU A 475 -7.52 14.44 -16.56
CA LEU A 475 -8.81 15.11 -16.46
C LEU A 475 -9.47 15.09 -17.84
N LEU A 476 -10.69 14.56 -17.90
CA LEU A 476 -11.65 14.73 -19.00
C LEU A 476 -12.73 15.74 -18.58
N ASP A 477 -12.93 16.78 -19.39
CA ASP A 477 -14.05 17.69 -19.25
C ASP A 477 -15.23 17.17 -20.09
N LEU A 478 -16.37 16.84 -19.46
CA LEU A 478 -17.51 16.23 -20.14
C LEU A 478 -18.26 17.19 -21.06
N VAL A 479 -18.03 18.49 -20.93
CA VAL A 479 -18.66 19.52 -21.77
C VAL A 479 -17.80 19.80 -22.99
N GLN A 480 -16.48 19.94 -22.81
CA GLN A 480 -15.55 20.28 -23.88
C GLN A 480 -15.05 19.05 -24.65
N GLY A 481 -14.99 17.88 -23.99
CA GLY A 481 -14.44 16.65 -24.55
C GLY A 481 -12.91 16.53 -24.51
N ASP A 482 -12.22 17.56 -24.01
CA ASP A 482 -10.76 17.58 -23.96
C ASP A 482 -10.22 16.75 -22.79
N VAL A 483 -9.22 15.91 -23.09
CA VAL A 483 -8.43 15.16 -22.11
C VAL A 483 -7.09 15.84 -21.88
N LYS A 484 -6.73 16.08 -20.62
CA LYS A 484 -5.42 16.63 -20.23
C LYS A 484 -4.78 15.86 -19.09
N THR A 485 -3.46 15.67 -19.16
CA THR A 485 -2.67 15.22 -18.01
C THR A 485 -2.53 16.38 -17.02
N VAL A 486 -3.02 16.19 -15.80
CA VAL A 486 -2.95 17.22 -14.74
C VAL A 486 -1.81 16.96 -13.75
N VAL A 487 -1.34 15.70 -13.66
CA VAL A 487 -0.11 15.32 -12.96
C VAL A 487 0.67 14.36 -13.82
N ASP A 488 1.81 14.81 -14.34
CA ASP A 488 2.71 14.02 -15.19
C ASP A 488 3.72 13.19 -14.37
N GLN A 489 3.21 12.46 -13.39
CA GLN A 489 3.96 11.53 -12.54
C GLN A 489 3.06 10.34 -12.21
N LYS A 490 3.67 9.17 -11.97
CA LYS A 490 2.95 7.98 -11.48
C LYS A 490 2.41 8.23 -10.08
N VAL A 491 1.10 8.47 -9.96
CA VAL A 491 0.43 8.77 -8.69
C VAL A 491 0.08 7.49 -7.94
N LEU A 492 0.31 7.47 -6.64
CA LEU A 492 0.06 6.34 -5.75
C LEU A 492 -0.74 6.79 -4.53
N ASN A 493 -1.52 5.88 -3.95
CA ASN A 493 -2.29 6.13 -2.72
C ASN A 493 -3.12 7.43 -2.82
N VAL A 494 -3.85 7.64 -3.92
CA VAL A 494 -4.55 8.91 -4.19
C VAL A 494 -5.78 9.07 -3.31
N ARG A 495 -5.98 10.26 -2.72
CA ARG A 495 -7.17 10.63 -1.95
C ARG A 495 -7.66 12.02 -2.37
N LEU A 496 -8.96 12.14 -2.65
CA LEU A 496 -9.63 13.43 -2.84
C LEU A 496 -10.12 13.94 -1.48
N GLN A 497 -9.70 15.15 -1.10
CA GLN A 497 -10.15 15.79 0.12
C GLN A 497 -10.13 17.31 -0.08
N GLN A 498 -11.24 17.99 0.24
CA GLN A 498 -11.36 19.46 0.20
C GLN A 498 -10.96 20.11 -1.14
N GLY A 499 -11.32 19.49 -2.26
CA GLY A 499 -11.01 20.03 -3.59
C GLY A 499 -9.55 19.87 -4.02
N SER A 500 -8.77 19.03 -3.33
CA SER A 500 -7.41 18.67 -3.72
C SER A 500 -7.23 17.16 -3.76
N PHE A 501 -6.38 16.69 -4.68
CA PHE A 501 -5.88 15.32 -4.69
C PHE A 501 -4.57 15.25 -3.93
N TYR A 502 -4.52 14.46 -2.87
CA TYR A 502 -3.31 14.11 -2.15
C TYR A 502 -2.82 12.74 -2.62
N TYR A 503 -1.53 12.61 -2.88
CA TYR A 503 -0.96 11.37 -3.41
C TYR A 503 0.53 11.27 -3.13
N THR A 504 1.06 10.06 -3.24
CA THR A 504 2.48 9.77 -3.08
C THR A 504 3.14 9.41 -4.42
N VAL A 505 4.44 9.66 -4.54
CA VAL A 505 5.28 9.25 -5.67
C VAL A 505 6.56 8.63 -5.13
N ASN A 506 6.97 7.48 -5.67
CA ASN A 506 8.27 6.88 -5.39
C ASN A 506 8.90 6.32 -6.68
N VAL A 507 10.21 6.10 -6.64
CA VAL A 507 11.02 5.69 -7.81
C VAL A 507 10.57 4.36 -8.43
N LYS A 508 9.91 3.49 -7.65
CA LYS A 508 9.43 2.18 -8.13
C LYS A 508 7.99 2.17 -8.59
N ALA A 509 7.26 3.27 -8.42
CA ALA A 509 5.83 3.35 -8.66
C ALA A 509 5.03 2.25 -7.92
N ASN A 510 5.37 1.98 -6.66
CA ASN A 510 4.73 0.95 -5.84
C ASN A 510 4.01 1.56 -4.64
N ALA A 511 2.69 1.37 -4.52
CA ALA A 511 1.88 1.96 -3.45
C ALA A 511 2.22 1.48 -2.03
N TYR A 512 2.91 0.35 -1.89
CA TYR A 512 3.34 -0.22 -0.60
C TYR A 512 4.70 0.30 -0.13
N GLU A 513 5.41 1.04 -0.98
CA GLU A 513 6.69 1.66 -0.62
C GLU A 513 6.50 3.13 -0.23
N ALA A 514 7.29 3.58 0.75
CA ALA A 514 7.27 4.98 1.17
C ALA A 514 7.63 5.91 0.00
N GLY A 515 6.99 7.08 -0.06
CA GLY A 515 7.16 8.01 -1.16
C GLY A 515 7.03 9.47 -0.78
N VAL A 516 7.27 10.38 -1.71
CA VAL A 516 7.10 11.81 -1.50
C VAL A 516 5.62 12.16 -1.63
N LEU A 517 5.07 12.90 -0.66
CA LEU A 517 3.68 13.36 -0.68
C LEU A 517 3.54 14.66 -1.48
N TYR A 518 2.53 14.70 -2.34
CA TYR A 518 2.13 15.83 -3.16
C TYR A 518 0.64 16.17 -2.96
N GLU A 519 0.28 17.40 -3.28
CA GLU A 519 -1.08 17.89 -3.38
C GLU A 519 -1.29 18.55 -4.74
N TYR A 520 -2.22 18.02 -5.53
CA TYR A 520 -2.73 18.68 -6.72
C TYR A 520 -4.01 19.44 -6.37
N GLN A 521 -3.96 20.76 -6.48
CA GLN A 521 -5.07 21.67 -6.15
C GLN A 521 -5.97 21.87 -7.37
N ILE A 522 -7.21 21.38 -7.33
CA ILE A 522 -8.11 21.44 -8.48
C ILE A 522 -8.37 22.89 -8.91
N ALA A 523 -8.65 23.78 -7.96
CA ALA A 523 -9.01 25.17 -8.24
C ALA A 523 -7.88 25.98 -8.90
N SER A 524 -6.62 25.71 -8.56
CA SER A 524 -5.47 26.46 -9.09
C SER A 524 -4.66 25.71 -10.16
N GLY A 525 -4.91 24.41 -10.35
CA GLY A 525 -4.11 23.55 -11.22
C GLY A 525 -2.68 23.32 -10.75
N ARG A 526 -2.34 23.73 -9.53
CA ARG A 526 -0.97 23.61 -9.00
C ARG A 526 -0.73 22.25 -8.38
N ASN A 527 0.39 21.64 -8.75
CA ASN A 527 0.93 20.46 -8.09
C ASN A 527 2.06 20.84 -7.13
N ILE A 528 1.88 20.58 -5.84
CA ILE A 528 2.76 21.07 -4.78
C ILE A 528 3.35 19.89 -4.00
N LYS A 529 4.68 19.84 -3.89
CA LYS A 529 5.36 18.90 -2.98
C LYS A 529 5.07 19.30 -1.53
N ARG A 530 4.54 18.35 -0.74
CA ARG A 530 4.07 18.58 0.64
C ARG A 530 4.94 17.92 1.70
N SER A 531 5.78 16.95 1.35
CA SER A 531 6.71 16.34 2.30
C SER A 531 8.18 16.58 1.93
N LYS A 532 8.98 16.91 2.95
CA LYS A 532 10.44 16.85 2.86
C LYS A 532 10.95 15.41 2.96
N HIS A 533 10.31 14.60 3.80
CA HIS A 533 10.68 13.22 4.07
C HIS A 533 9.89 12.25 3.18
N SER A 534 10.42 11.05 2.99
CA SER A 534 9.65 9.92 2.45
C SER A 534 8.55 9.54 3.45
N VAL A 535 7.33 9.39 2.96
CA VAL A 535 6.09 9.21 3.69
C VAL A 535 5.67 7.75 3.60
N SER A 536 5.50 7.10 4.75
CA SER A 536 4.93 5.75 4.85
C SER A 536 3.41 5.81 4.71
N THR A 537 2.76 6.69 5.49
CA THR A 537 1.30 6.89 5.48
C THR A 537 0.99 8.36 5.69
N TYR A 538 -0.10 8.85 5.10
CA TYR A 538 -0.58 10.22 5.32
C TYR A 538 -2.07 10.25 5.70
N TYR A 539 -2.45 11.33 6.38
CA TYR A 539 -3.77 11.56 6.94
C TYR A 539 -4.17 13.01 6.62
N VAL A 540 -5.25 13.16 5.86
CA VAL A 540 -5.77 14.48 5.49
C VAL A 540 -7.02 14.75 6.31
N GLY A 541 -6.91 15.62 7.31
CA GLY A 541 -8.05 16.11 8.08
C GLY A 541 -8.67 17.36 7.44
N ASN A 542 -9.73 17.89 8.04
CA ASN A 542 -10.42 19.08 7.54
C ASN A 542 -9.60 20.38 7.61
N SER A 543 -8.56 20.44 8.43
CA SER A 543 -7.78 21.67 8.61
C SER A 543 -6.27 21.43 8.62
N ARG A 544 -5.85 20.17 8.73
CA ARG A 544 -4.46 19.77 8.95
C ARG A 544 -4.18 18.47 8.25
N THR A 545 -2.98 18.39 7.67
CA THR A 545 -2.45 17.19 7.05
C THR A 545 -1.29 16.68 7.89
N PHE A 546 -1.30 15.38 8.15
CA PHE A 546 -0.27 14.68 8.90
C PHE A 546 0.31 13.56 8.06
N TYR A 547 1.54 13.17 8.36
CA TYR A 547 2.12 11.97 7.79
C TYR A 547 3.06 11.28 8.78
N THR A 548 3.22 9.98 8.60
CA THR A 548 4.24 9.18 9.27
C THR A 548 5.38 8.89 8.31
N THR A 549 6.58 8.77 8.86
CA THR A 549 7.75 8.28 8.15
C THR A 549 8.44 7.24 9.02
N ASP A 550 8.92 6.17 8.40
CA ASP A 550 9.79 5.18 9.01
C ASP A 550 11.25 5.33 8.55
N GLY A 551 11.57 6.47 7.93
CA GLY A 551 12.89 6.75 7.40
C GLY A 551 13.94 7.10 8.46
N TYR A 552 15.01 7.80 8.07
CA TYR A 552 16.11 8.15 8.99
C TYR A 552 15.73 9.09 10.15
N GLU A 553 14.52 9.65 10.12
CA GLU A 553 13.96 10.48 11.19
C GLU A 553 12.51 10.06 11.46
N PRO A 554 12.29 8.81 11.95
CA PRO A 554 10.98 8.20 12.00
C PRO A 554 10.05 8.95 12.95
N GLY A 555 8.80 9.16 12.59
CA GLY A 555 7.94 9.99 13.41
C GLY A 555 6.62 10.35 12.78
N LEU A 556 5.82 11.08 13.56
CA LEU A 556 4.60 11.75 13.12
C LEU A 556 4.91 13.21 12.85
N TYR A 557 4.53 13.69 11.67
CA TYR A 557 4.77 15.05 11.22
C TYR A 557 3.45 15.73 10.87
N ARG A 558 3.36 17.03 11.15
CA ARG A 558 2.30 17.91 10.66
C ARG A 558 2.84 18.77 9.53
N ILE A 559 2.08 18.89 8.45
CA ILE A 559 2.38 19.81 7.36
C ILE A 559 1.86 21.20 7.74
N ASN A 560 2.73 22.20 7.67
CA ASN A 560 2.43 23.60 7.93
C ASN A 560 1.86 24.27 6.68
N SER A 561 1.20 25.41 6.87
CA SER A 561 0.57 26.18 5.77
C SER A 561 1.58 26.68 4.73
N ASP A 562 2.84 26.88 5.11
CA ASP A 562 3.94 27.26 4.22
C ASP A 562 4.55 26.08 3.45
N GLY A 563 4.03 24.86 3.66
CA GLY A 563 4.53 23.62 3.05
C GLY A 563 5.71 22.97 3.78
N SER A 564 6.21 23.59 4.87
CA SER A 564 7.19 22.94 5.75
C SER A 564 6.52 21.86 6.61
N SER A 565 7.33 21.02 7.26
CA SER A 565 6.83 20.01 8.20
C SER A 565 7.38 20.22 9.60
N THR A 566 6.53 20.06 10.61
CA THR A 566 6.94 20.00 12.02
C THR A 566 6.86 18.56 12.50
N ARG A 567 7.97 18.01 13.00
CA ARG A 567 7.99 16.70 13.67
C ARG A 567 7.31 16.85 15.03
N LEU A 568 6.18 16.18 15.21
CA LEU A 568 5.41 16.19 16.45
C LEU A 568 5.85 15.08 17.40
N VAL A 569 6.24 13.93 16.84
CA VAL A 569 6.61 12.74 17.60
C VAL A 569 7.85 12.10 16.99
N THR A 570 8.75 11.63 17.84
CA THR A 570 9.93 10.83 17.47
C THR A 570 9.65 9.35 17.66
N GLY A 571 10.10 8.53 16.72
CA GLY A 571 9.99 7.06 16.75
C GLY A 571 8.99 6.52 15.73
N ASN A 572 9.08 5.22 15.45
CA ASN A 572 8.17 4.54 14.52
C ASN A 572 6.75 4.50 15.10
N ILE A 573 5.80 4.93 14.28
CA ILE A 573 4.40 5.06 14.66
C ILE A 573 3.65 3.81 14.17
N ARG A 574 2.86 3.20 15.06
CA ARG A 574 2.12 1.98 14.76
C ARG A 574 0.71 2.27 14.25
N ALA A 575 -0.02 3.14 14.94
CA ALA A 575 -1.37 3.53 14.58
C ALA A 575 -1.57 5.03 14.84
N VAL A 576 -2.45 5.65 14.05
CA VAL A 576 -2.78 7.08 14.13
C VAL A 576 -4.28 7.26 13.89
N ILE A 577 -4.91 8.07 14.73
CA ILE A 577 -6.25 8.60 14.52
C ILE A 577 -6.16 10.13 14.53
N VAL A 578 -6.56 10.75 13.43
CA VAL A 578 -6.61 12.21 13.29
C VAL A 578 -8.04 12.69 13.52
N LYS A 579 -8.21 13.65 14.42
CA LYS A 579 -9.45 14.40 14.66
C LYS A 579 -9.12 15.90 14.70
N GLU A 580 -10.14 16.76 14.66
CA GLU A 580 -9.94 18.22 14.62
C GLU A 580 -9.24 18.77 15.87
N ASP A 581 -9.45 18.13 17.02
CA ASP A 581 -8.92 18.53 18.32
C ASP A 581 -7.56 17.93 18.66
N GLY A 582 -7.00 17.10 17.78
CA GLY A 582 -5.66 16.53 17.91
C GLY A 582 -5.52 15.14 17.29
N VAL A 583 -4.34 14.56 17.47
CA VAL A 583 -3.97 13.24 16.97
C VAL A 583 -3.77 12.29 18.14
N ALA A 584 -4.40 11.12 18.09
CA ALA A 584 -4.09 9.99 18.96
C ALA A 584 -3.21 8.98 18.20
N TYR A 585 -2.23 8.40 18.88
CA TYR A 585 -1.31 7.47 18.24
C TYR A 585 -0.75 6.42 19.21
N THR A 586 -0.18 5.36 18.65
CA THR A 586 0.60 4.33 19.36
C THR A 586 1.98 4.19 18.72
N LEU A 587 2.95 3.72 19.50
CA LEU A 587 4.34 3.52 19.06
C LEU A 587 4.63 2.05 18.80
N THR A 588 5.54 1.77 17.86
CA THR A 588 5.94 0.41 17.51
C THR A 588 6.71 -0.29 18.64
N TYR A 589 7.52 0.46 19.38
CA TYR A 589 8.49 -0.06 20.37
C TYR A 589 8.17 0.32 21.82
N GLU A 590 7.09 1.05 22.07
CA GLU A 590 6.72 1.54 23.40
C GLU A 590 5.21 1.39 23.61
N SER A 591 4.82 0.66 24.64
CA SER A 591 3.41 0.38 24.91
C SER A 591 2.75 1.59 25.53
N GLY A 592 1.64 2.00 24.94
CA GLY A 592 0.86 3.14 25.40
C GLY A 592 0.02 3.72 24.27
N ILE A 593 -0.88 4.60 24.66
CA ILE A 593 -1.58 5.49 23.75
C ILE A 593 -1.15 6.89 24.11
N TYR A 594 -0.95 7.72 23.11
CA TYR A 594 -0.41 9.06 23.27
C TYR A 594 -1.23 10.02 22.40
N THR A 595 -1.11 11.31 22.72
CA THR A 595 -1.79 12.36 21.98
C THR A 595 -0.91 13.56 21.74
N VAL A 596 -1.10 14.22 20.60
CA VAL A 596 -0.38 15.44 20.22
C VAL A 596 -1.32 16.37 19.43
N LYS A 597 -1.03 17.67 19.40
CA LYS A 597 -1.88 18.69 18.75
C LYS A 597 -1.21 19.36 17.57
#